data_AF-A0A534ALF8-F1
#
_entry.id   AF-A0A534ALF8-F1
#
_cell.length_a   1.000
_cell.length_b   1.000
_cell.length_c   1.000
_cell.angle_alpha   90.00
_cell.angle_beta   90.00
_cell.angle_gamma   90.00
#
_symmetry.space_group_name_H-M   'P 1'
#
loop_
_entity.id
_entity.type
_entity.pdbx_description
1 polymer ?
#
loop_
_entity_poly.entity_id
_entity_poly.type
_entity_poly.pdbx_seq_one_letter_code
_entity_poly.pdbx_strand_id
1 'polypeptide(L)'
;MSEPPFVVQGIDHIVLRVRELPRALAFYRDVLGCRVEREQPELGLFCLALAPFNEPELASWFASRGVGVIDPAARYGAEGQGRSFYIEDPDGNRIEVKGARER
;
A
#
# COMPACT_ATOMS: atom_id res chain seq x y z
N MET A 1 18.97 -26.88 11.36
CA MET A 1 17.76 -26.80 10.50
C MET A 1 18.25 -26.80 9.06
N SER A 2 17.71 -27.66 8.20
CA SER A 2 18.07 -27.61 6.77
C SER A 2 17.45 -26.39 6.11
N GLU A 3 18.15 -25.80 5.15
CA GLU A 3 17.59 -24.70 4.36
C GLU A 3 16.40 -25.18 3.51
N PRO A 4 15.43 -24.29 3.18
CA PRO A 4 14.33 -24.63 2.28
C PRO A 4 14.88 -25.10 0.92
N PRO A 5 14.34 -26.19 0.33
CA PRO A 5 14.84 -26.75 -0.93
C PRO A 5 14.37 -25.96 -2.16
N PHE A 6 14.03 -24.67 -2.01
CA PHE A 6 13.51 -23.81 -3.06
C PHE A 6 13.86 -22.33 -2.79
N VAL A 7 13.81 -21.52 -3.85
CA VAL A 7 14.01 -20.06 -3.78
C VAL A 7 12.70 -19.37 -4.16
N VAL A 8 12.13 -18.60 -3.24
CA VAL A 8 10.97 -17.75 -3.51
C VAL A 8 11.41 -16.60 -4.42
N GLN A 9 10.74 -16.45 -5.57
CA GLN A 9 11.05 -15.39 -6.54
C GLN A 9 10.49 -14.03 -6.11
N GLY A 10 9.35 -14.03 -5.42
CA GLY A 10 8.65 -12.83 -4.96
C GLY A 10 7.27 -13.17 -4.41
N ILE A 11 6.60 -12.17 -3.85
CA ILE A 11 5.19 -12.26 -3.44
C ILE A 11 4.36 -11.55 -4.52
N ASP A 12 3.43 -12.28 -5.14
CA ASP A 12 2.54 -11.73 -6.17
C ASP A 12 1.44 -10.86 -5.56
N HIS A 13 0.72 -11.39 -4.57
CA HIS A 13 -0.32 -10.66 -3.85
C HIS A 13 -0.48 -11.15 -2.41
N ILE A 14 -1.10 -10.32 -1.58
CA ILE A 14 -1.53 -10.66 -0.23
C ILE A 14 -3.03 -10.41 -0.10
N VAL A 15 -3.70 -11.17 0.78
CA VAL A 15 -5.12 -10.97 1.09
C VAL A 15 -5.21 -10.34 2.47
N LEU A 16 -5.77 -9.14 2.54
CA LEU A 16 -6.10 -8.47 3.80
C LEU A 16 -7.55 -8.76 4.15
N ARG A 17 -7.77 -9.32 5.34
CA ARG A 17 -9.11 -9.38 5.93
C ARG A 17 -9.39 -8.05 6.61
N VAL A 18 -10.51 -7.45 6.25
CA VAL A 18 -10.92 -6.13 6.75
C VAL A 18 -12.20 -6.20 7.56
N ARG A 19 -12.40 -5.27 8.50
CA ARG A 19 -13.62 -5.24 9.31
C ARG A 19 -14.84 -4.80 8.51
N GLU A 20 -14.66 -3.80 7.65
CA GLU A 20 -15.73 -3.25 6.80
C GLU A 20 -15.24 -3.04 5.36
N LEU A 21 -15.72 -3.89 4.46
CA LEU A 21 -15.29 -3.89 3.06
C LEU A 21 -15.52 -2.56 2.34
N PRO A 22 -16.69 -1.90 2.43
CA PRO A 22 -16.89 -0.61 1.77
C PRO A 22 -15.93 0.48 2.27
N ARG A 23 -15.62 0.47 3.57
CA ARG A 23 -14.69 1.43 4.19
C ARG A 23 -13.25 1.18 3.75
N ALA A 24 -12.84 -0.08 3.67
CA ALA A 24 -11.53 -0.45 3.14
C ALA A 24 -11.42 -0.08 1.66
N LEU A 25 -12.42 -0.42 0.84
CA LEU A 25 -12.43 -0.07 -0.58
C LEU A 25 -12.34 1.43 -0.81
N ALA A 26 -13.12 2.23 -0.08
CA ALA A 26 -13.03 3.69 -0.17
C ALA A 26 -11.63 4.20 0.16
N PHE A 27 -10.97 3.64 1.18
CA PHE A 27 -9.61 4.01 1.50
C PHE A 27 -8.61 3.60 0.41
N TYR A 28 -8.52 2.30 0.07
CA TYR A 28 -7.50 1.83 -0.85
C TYR A 28 -7.70 2.35 -2.27
N ARG A 29 -8.96 2.46 -2.75
CA ARG A 29 -9.26 2.98 -4.07
C ARG A 29 -9.21 4.51 -4.11
N ASP A 30 -9.95 5.18 -3.22
CA ASP A 30 -10.18 6.62 -3.38
C ASP A 30 -9.14 7.48 -2.67
N VAL A 31 -8.53 6.98 -1.59
CA VAL A 31 -7.49 7.69 -0.85
C VAL A 31 -6.12 7.33 -1.39
N LEU A 32 -5.74 6.05 -1.31
CA LEU A 32 -4.42 5.57 -1.74
C LEU A 32 -4.28 5.53 -3.27
N GLY A 33 -5.39 5.44 -4.01
CA GLY A 33 -5.39 5.48 -5.48
C GLY A 33 -5.19 4.13 -6.14
N CYS A 34 -5.41 3.02 -5.44
CA CYS A 34 -5.35 1.70 -6.05
C CYS A 34 -6.44 1.52 -7.12
N ARG A 35 -6.08 0.83 -8.20
CA ARG A 35 -7.04 0.40 -9.22
C ARG A 35 -7.64 -0.93 -8.82
N VAL A 36 -8.93 -1.11 -9.13
CA VAL A 36 -9.59 -2.40 -9.01
C VAL A 36 -9.29 -3.21 -10.27
N GLU A 37 -8.56 -4.30 -10.11
CA GLU A 37 -8.20 -5.20 -11.23
C GLU A 37 -9.21 -6.34 -11.37
N ARG A 38 -9.83 -6.76 -10.25
CA ARG A 38 -10.84 -7.82 -10.23
C ARG A 38 -11.77 -7.68 -9.04
N GLU A 39 -13.04 -8.03 -9.25
CA GLU A 39 -14.09 -8.02 -8.23
C GLU A 39 -14.82 -9.37 -8.22
N GLN A 40 -15.12 -9.87 -7.02
CA GLN A 40 -16.04 -10.97 -6.76
C GLN A 40 -16.94 -10.58 -5.59
N PRO A 41 -17.95 -9.71 -5.81
CA PRO A 41 -18.76 -9.12 -4.76
C PRO A 41 -19.49 -10.14 -3.88
N GLU A 42 -19.88 -11.28 -4.45
CA GLU A 42 -20.57 -12.37 -3.76
C GLU A 42 -19.69 -13.01 -2.68
N LEU A 43 -18.37 -12.93 -2.86
CA LEU A 43 -17.36 -13.41 -1.91
C LEU A 43 -16.76 -12.28 -1.08
N GLY A 44 -17.16 -11.03 -1.32
CA GLY A 44 -16.55 -9.84 -0.71
C GLY A 44 -15.07 -9.67 -1.07
N LEU A 45 -14.63 -10.19 -2.23
CA LEU A 45 -13.22 -10.23 -2.61
C LEU A 45 -12.93 -9.22 -3.73
N PHE A 46 -11.96 -8.35 -3.48
CA PHE A 46 -11.53 -7.30 -4.40
C PHE A 46 -10.01 -7.32 -4.52
N CYS A 47 -9.50 -7.47 -5.73
CA CYS A 47 -8.07 -7.39 -6.00
C CYS A 47 -7.72 -5.97 -6.45
N LEU A 48 -6.81 -5.33 -5.71
CA LEU A 48 -6.39 -3.97 -5.94
C LEU A 48 -4.91 -3.92 -6.33
N ALA A 49 -4.57 -3.08 -7.29
CA ALA A 49 -3.19 -2.84 -7.69
C ALA A 49 -2.80 -1.37 -7.51
N LEU A 50 -1.57 -1.14 -7.04
CA LEU A 50 -0.97 0.19 -7.00
C LEU A 50 -0.44 0.56 -8.39
N ALA A 51 -0.74 1.78 -8.81
CA ALA A 51 -0.06 2.42 -9.92
C ALA A 51 1.25 3.06 -9.43
N PRO A 52 2.25 3.28 -10.30
CA PRO A 52 3.33 4.21 -9.99
C PRO A 52 2.77 5.57 -9.56
N PHE A 53 3.35 6.16 -8.52
CA PHE A 53 2.91 7.43 -7.96
C PHE A 53 4.09 8.38 -7.72
N ASN A 54 3.79 9.68 -7.67
CA ASN A 54 4.71 10.73 -7.26
C ASN A 54 4.57 10.94 -5.74
N GLU A 55 5.62 10.66 -4.97
CA GLU A 55 5.60 10.72 -3.49
C GLU A 55 5.24 12.11 -2.95
N PRO A 56 5.89 13.21 -3.38
CA PRO A 56 5.51 14.56 -2.94
C PRO A 56 4.04 14.94 -3.21
N GLU A 57 3.53 14.60 -4.40
CA GLU A 57 2.13 14.87 -4.75
C GLU A 57 1.17 14.03 -3.90
N LEU A 58 1.51 12.75 -3.68
CA LEU A 58 0.70 11.85 -2.87
C LEU A 58 0.68 12.25 -1.39
N ALA A 59 1.81 12.69 -0.83
CA ALA A 59 1.88 13.22 0.52
C ALA A 59 1.01 14.47 0.68
N SER A 60 1.07 15.38 -0.30
CA SER A 60 0.25 16.61 -0.32
C SER A 60 -1.25 16.28 -0.42
N TRP A 61 -1.59 15.29 -1.24
CA TRP A 61 -2.95 14.76 -1.36
C TRP A 61 -3.48 14.20 -0.05
N PHE A 62 -2.70 13.37 0.65
CA PHE A 62 -3.08 12.83 1.95
C PHE A 62 -3.32 13.93 2.99
N ALA A 63 -2.43 14.90 3.06
CA ALA A 63 -2.60 16.05 3.94
C ALA A 63 -3.91 16.81 3.65
N SER A 64 -4.26 17.00 2.38
CA SER A 64 -5.51 17.67 1.98
C SER A 64 -6.80 16.91 2.36
N ARG A 65 -6.70 15.59 2.56
CA ARG A 65 -7.82 14.72 2.95
C ARG A 65 -7.85 14.35 4.43
N GLY A 66 -6.98 14.98 5.23
CA GLY A 66 -6.87 14.70 6.67
C GLY A 66 -6.27 13.34 7.00
N VAL A 67 -5.57 12.71 6.05
CA VAL A 67 -4.82 11.48 6.29
C VAL A 67 -3.47 11.87 6.86
N GLY A 68 -3.21 11.46 8.10
CA GLY A 68 -1.96 11.76 8.79
C GLY A 68 -0.78 11.08 8.10
N VAL A 69 0.14 11.89 7.58
CA VAL A 69 1.46 11.41 7.13
C VAL A 69 2.35 11.29 8.35
N ILE A 70 2.84 10.08 8.62
CA ILE A 70 3.60 9.75 9.81
C ILE A 70 5.06 9.51 9.43
N ASP A 71 5.97 10.17 10.16
CA ASP A 71 7.42 9.95 10.08
C ASP A 71 7.97 10.02 8.63
N PRO A 72 7.85 11.16 7.92
CA PRO A 72 8.39 11.29 6.57
C PRO A 72 9.93 11.31 6.62
N ALA A 73 10.57 10.32 5.99
CA ALA A 73 12.03 10.18 6.00
C ALA A 73 12.55 9.41 4.78
N ALA A 74 13.83 9.54 4.49
CA ALA A 74 14.50 8.66 3.53
C ALA A 74 14.79 7.31 4.20
N ARG A 75 14.25 6.21 3.64
CA ARG A 75 14.47 4.84 4.14
C ARG A 75 15.05 3.93 3.07
N TYR A 76 15.75 2.88 3.51
CA TYR A 76 16.15 1.78 2.64
C TYR A 76 15.02 0.74 2.59
N GLY A 77 14.45 0.52 1.40
CA GLY A 77 13.36 -0.43 1.18
C GLY A 77 13.78 -1.59 0.29
N ALA A 78 12.80 -2.40 -0.13
CA ALA A 78 13.00 -3.58 -0.99
C ALA A 78 13.75 -3.26 -2.31
N GLU A 79 13.58 -2.04 -2.84
CA GLU A 79 14.20 -1.60 -4.09
C GLU A 79 15.29 -0.53 -3.91
N GLY A 80 15.78 -0.34 -2.67
CA GLY A 80 16.84 0.61 -2.35
C GLY A 80 16.37 1.88 -1.63
N GLN A 81 17.17 2.95 -1.72
CA GLN A 81 16.95 4.20 -0.97
C GLN A 81 15.93 5.12 -1.68
N GLY A 82 15.16 5.85 -0.88
CA GLY A 82 14.19 6.84 -1.35
C GLY A 82 13.28 7.33 -0.25
N ARG A 83 12.58 8.44 -0.47
CA ARG A 83 11.61 8.99 0.49
C ARG A 83 10.44 8.05 0.70
N SER A 84 10.10 7.86 1.97
CA SER A 84 8.91 7.14 2.39
C SER A 84 8.26 7.80 3.60
N PHE A 85 6.99 7.46 3.81
CA PHE A 85 6.25 7.82 4.99
C PHE A 85 5.24 6.72 5.30
N TYR A 86 4.66 6.77 6.49
CA TYR A 86 3.62 5.84 6.89
C TYR A 86 2.25 6.51 6.89
N ILE A 87 1.23 5.72 6.57
CA ILE A 87 -0.19 6.02 6.78
C ILE A 87 -0.83 4.88 7.54
N GLU A 88 -1.98 5.14 8.17
CA GLU A 88 -2.78 4.10 8.81
C GLU A 88 -4.06 3.87 8.00
N ASP A 89 -4.35 2.60 7.74
CA ASP A 89 -5.60 2.21 7.09
C ASP A 89 -6.78 2.24 8.08
N PRO A 90 -8.03 2.04 7.62
CA PRO A 90 -9.20 2.02 8.49
C PRO A 90 -9.19 0.94 9.58
N ASP A 91 -8.40 -0.10 9.40
CA ASP A 91 -8.28 -1.21 10.33
C ASP A 91 -7.13 -1.08 11.33
N GLY A 92 -6.29 -0.05 11.18
CA GLY A 92 -5.15 0.25 12.04
C GLY A 92 -3.84 -0.39 11.53
N ASN A 93 -3.82 -0.93 10.32
CA ASN A 93 -2.59 -1.39 9.69
C ASN A 93 -1.76 -0.17 9.29
N ARG A 94 -0.48 -0.19 9.65
CA ARG A 94 0.48 0.81 9.21
C ARG A 94 1.04 0.42 7.85
N ILE A 95 0.81 1.26 6.85
CA ILE A 95 1.25 1.07 5.46
C ILE A 95 2.42 2.01 5.20
N GLU A 96 3.55 1.47 4.76
CA GLU A 96 4.65 2.28 4.22
C GLU A 96 4.37 2.63 2.76
N VAL A 97 4.38 3.92 2.47
CA VAL A 97 4.29 4.45 1.11
C VAL A 97 5.66 4.98 0.73
N LYS A 98 6.24 4.44 -0.35
CA LYS A 98 7.57 4.80 -0.82
C LYS A 98 7.54 5.11 -2.30
N GLY A 99 8.01 6.29 -2.68
CA GLY A 99 8.13 6.68 -4.08
C GLY A 99 9.17 5.84 -4.83
N ALA A 100 9.18 5.98 -6.16
CA ALA A 100 10.21 5.37 -7.00
C ALA A 100 11.62 5.75 -6.51
N ARG A 101 12.58 4.85 -6.74
CA ARG A 101 13.99 5.03 -6.38
C ARG A 101 14.51 6.41 -6.80
N GLU A 102 15.17 7.11 -5.88
CA GLU A 102 15.93 8.33 -6.20
C GLU A 102 17.13 7.92 -7.07
N ARG A 103 17.24 8.52 -8.27
CA ARG A 103 18.38 8.29 -9.18
C ARG A 103 19.60 9.09 -8.73
#